data_AF-A0A2J6P3D4-F1
#
_entry.id   AF-A0A2J6P3D4-F1
#
_cell.length_a   1.000
_cell.length_b   1.000
_cell.length_c   1.000
_cell.angle_alpha   90.00
_cell.angle_beta   90.00
_cell.angle_gamma   90.00
#
_symmetry.space_group_name_H-M   'P 1'
#
loop_
_entity.id
_entity.type
_entity.pdbx_description
1 polymer ?
#
loop_
_entity_poly.entity_id
_entity_poly.type
_entity_poly.pdbx_seq_one_letter_code
_entity_poly.pdbx_strand_id
1 'polypeptide(L)'
;MKFFRNKMYNLISTLIVLTIFIISGTIFLMFLGFGLYGLSRILIYFKLGYFGYNKSFYDNIFYYGSYIVLGYFTLFAVEHLMDYFRKRLPQNPYFQGITYHLISYSVTTILFYFIIHVHYTYIDIKFWVIMVIVGFLYICKEIFYPDSTNLNNRK
;
A
#
# COMPACT_ATOMS: atom_id res chain seq x y z
N MET A 1 -44.36 11.37 10.81
CA MET A 1 -43.83 10.01 11.14
C MET A 1 -42.97 9.36 10.04
N LYS A 2 -43.31 9.45 8.73
CA LYS A 2 -42.47 8.87 7.65
C LYS A 2 -41.04 9.43 7.55
N PHE A 3 -40.86 10.74 7.78
CA PHE A 3 -39.56 11.41 7.68
C PHE A 3 -38.52 10.93 8.71
N PHE A 4 -38.92 10.80 9.98
CA PHE A 4 -38.05 10.27 11.04
C PHE A 4 -37.69 8.79 10.83
N ARG A 5 -38.64 7.99 10.32
CA ARG A 5 -38.40 6.58 9.99
C ARG A 5 -37.37 6.40 8.87
N ASN A 6 -37.44 7.24 7.82
CA ASN A 6 -36.44 7.23 6.74
C ASN A 6 -35.07 7.74 7.21
N LYS A 7 -35.03 8.78 8.05
CA LYS A 7 -33.77 9.29 8.62
C LYS A 7 -33.08 8.24 9.50
N MET A 8 -33.86 7.49 10.28
CA MET A 8 -33.34 6.40 11.13
C MET A 8 -32.91 5.19 10.31
N TYR A 9 -33.66 4.82 9.28
CA TYR A 9 -33.27 3.77 8.34
C TYR A 9 -31.96 4.11 7.62
N ASN A 10 -31.80 5.36 7.15
CA ASN A 10 -30.57 5.83 6.51
C ASN A 10 -29.38 5.84 7.49
N LEU A 11 -29.61 6.24 8.75
CA LEU A 11 -28.56 6.20 9.79
C LEU A 11 -28.11 4.75 10.06
N ILE A 12 -29.06 3.83 10.24
CA ILE A 12 -28.77 2.40 10.46
C ILE A 12 -28.04 1.81 9.26
N SER A 13 -28.49 2.13 8.03
CA SER A 13 -27.81 1.69 6.81
C SER A 13 -26.37 2.22 6.74
N THR A 14 -26.15 3.49 7.09
CA THR A 14 -24.80 4.08 7.10
C THR A 14 -23.92 3.44 8.17
N LEU A 15 -24.46 3.13 9.36
CA LEU A 15 -23.74 2.42 10.41
C LEU A 15 -23.39 0.98 10.00
N ILE A 16 -24.28 0.28 9.30
CA ILE A 16 -24.00 -1.06 8.76
C ILE A 16 -22.87 -1.00 7.74
N VAL A 17 -22.94 -0.07 6.78
CA VAL A 17 -21.89 0.13 5.77
C VAL A 17 -20.57 0.48 6.42
N LEU A 18 -20.57 1.38 7.40
CA LEU A 18 -19.38 1.75 8.16
C LEU A 18 -18.80 0.55 8.92
N THR A 19 -19.64 -0.28 9.54
CA THR A 19 -19.20 -1.48 10.27
C THR A 19 -18.57 -2.49 9.34
N ILE A 20 -19.21 -2.77 8.19
CA ILE A 20 -18.65 -3.66 7.16
C ILE A 20 -17.30 -3.13 6.68
N PHE A 21 -17.20 -1.83 6.43
CA PHE A 21 -15.96 -1.19 6.02
C PHE A 21 -14.85 -1.33 7.08
N ILE A 22 -15.15 -1.09 8.36
CA ILE A 22 -14.19 -1.23 9.47
C ILE A 22 -13.73 -2.69 9.60
N ILE A 23 -14.65 -3.65 9.59
CA ILE A 23 -14.33 -5.08 9.71
C ILE A 23 -13.45 -5.52 8.53
N SER A 24 -13.84 -5.17 7.30
CA SER A 24 -13.09 -5.48 6.09
C SER A 24 -11.69 -4.87 6.13
N GLY A 25 -11.57 -3.60 6.50
CA GLY A 25 -10.28 -2.92 6.65
C GLY A 25 -9.40 -3.57 7.73
N THR A 26 -9.99 -3.99 8.85
CA THR A 26 -9.26 -4.66 9.94
C THR A 26 -8.73 -6.02 9.50
N ILE A 27 -9.55 -6.82 8.82
CA ILE A 27 -9.13 -8.12 8.26
C ILE A 27 -7.99 -7.92 7.26
N PHE A 28 -8.12 -6.95 6.36
CA PHE A 28 -7.07 -6.62 5.39
C PHE A 28 -5.75 -6.24 6.07
N LEU A 29 -5.79 -5.33 7.06
CA LEU A 29 -4.59 -4.94 7.81
C LEU A 29 -3.98 -6.12 8.59
N MET A 30 -4.80 -7.04 9.09
CA MET A 30 -4.32 -8.26 9.76
C MET A 30 -3.56 -9.17 8.79
N PHE A 31 -4.11 -9.44 7.61
CA PHE A 31 -3.43 -10.23 6.56
C PHE A 31 -2.16 -9.56 6.07
N LEU A 32 -2.20 -8.23 5.89
CA LEU A 32 -1.04 -7.45 5.48
C LEU A 32 0.06 -7.51 6.56
N GLY A 33 -0.31 -7.37 7.84
CA GLY A 33 0.60 -7.53 8.96
C GLY A 33 1.20 -8.94 9.03
N PHE A 34 0.40 -9.98 8.79
CA PHE A 34 0.89 -11.37 8.75
C PHE A 34 1.88 -11.60 7.59
N GLY A 35 1.55 -11.10 6.39
CA GLY A 35 2.43 -11.19 5.23
C GLY A 35 3.78 -10.50 5.47
N LEU A 36 3.77 -9.32 6.09
CA LEU A 36 4.98 -8.57 6.41
C LEU A 36 5.76 -9.17 7.58
N TYR A 37 5.08 -9.75 8.56
CA TYR A 37 5.74 -10.56 9.58
C TYR A 37 6.48 -11.74 8.95
N GLY A 38 5.83 -12.50 8.05
CA GLY A 38 6.47 -13.56 7.28
C GLY A 38 7.68 -13.06 6.48
N LEU A 39 7.52 -11.95 5.76
CA LEU A 39 8.59 -11.31 5.01
C LEU A 39 9.77 -10.94 5.90
N SER A 40 9.52 -10.35 7.08
CA SER A 40 10.58 -9.98 8.03
C SER A 40 11.41 -11.20 8.46
N ARG A 41 10.77 -12.36 8.70
CA ARG A 41 11.47 -13.60 9.09
C ARG A 41 12.33 -14.15 7.96
N ILE A 42 11.84 -14.09 6.72
CA ILE A 42 12.60 -14.47 5.52
C ILE A 42 13.83 -13.56 5.37
N LEU A 43 13.65 -12.24 5.52
CA LEU A 43 14.73 -11.27 5.41
C LEU A 43 15.80 -11.46 6.50
N ILE A 44 15.40 -11.73 7.74
CA ILE A 44 16.32 -12.05 8.83
C ILE A 44 17.06 -13.35 8.54
N TYR A 45 16.35 -14.40 8.11
CA TYR A 45 16.94 -15.71 7.81
C TYR A 45 18.05 -15.63 6.76
N PHE A 46 17.84 -14.87 5.68
CA PHE A 46 18.85 -14.66 4.64
C PHE A 46 19.86 -13.55 4.94
N LYS A 47 19.83 -12.94 6.14
CA LYS A 47 20.68 -11.78 6.52
C LYS A 47 20.54 -10.60 5.56
N LEU A 48 19.34 -10.41 5.02
CA LEU A 48 18.97 -9.35 4.08
C LEU A 48 18.32 -8.15 4.77
N GLY A 49 17.85 -8.33 6.00
CA GLY A 49 17.39 -7.23 6.85
C GLY A 49 17.47 -7.55 8.34
N TYR A 50 17.48 -6.50 9.14
CA TYR A 50 17.51 -6.52 10.59
C TYR A 50 16.27 -5.79 11.14
N PHE A 51 15.62 -6.40 12.12
CA PHE A 51 14.45 -5.87 12.80
C PHE A 51 14.70 -5.95 14.30
N GLY A 52 15.14 -4.83 14.88
CA GLY A 52 15.65 -4.76 16.25
C GLY A 52 14.69 -4.13 17.26
N TYR A 53 13.53 -3.63 16.83
CA TYR A 53 12.61 -2.95 17.73
C TYR A 53 11.87 -3.98 18.58
N ASN A 54 12.22 -4.05 19.86
CA ASN A 54 11.63 -4.98 20.81
C ASN A 54 11.40 -4.30 22.16
N LYS A 55 10.32 -3.51 22.24
CA LYS A 55 9.85 -2.86 23.47
C LYS A 55 8.56 -3.51 23.94
N SER A 56 7.55 -2.73 24.33
CA SER A 56 6.23 -3.25 24.68
C SER A 56 5.45 -3.70 23.44
N PHE A 57 4.41 -4.49 23.64
CA PHE A 57 3.51 -4.94 22.57
C PHE A 57 2.92 -3.77 21.76
N TYR A 58 2.39 -2.75 22.45
CA TYR A 58 1.81 -1.57 21.81
C TYR A 58 2.85 -0.74 21.07
N ASP A 59 4.04 -0.58 21.65
CA ASP A 59 5.13 0.13 20.98
C ASP A 59 5.54 -0.59 19.69
N ASN A 60 5.65 -1.92 19.72
CA ASN A 60 6.03 -2.71 18.56
C ASN A 60 4.96 -2.60 17.47
N ILE A 61 3.68 -2.71 17.83
CA ILE A 61 2.57 -2.51 16.87
C ILE A 61 2.65 -1.13 16.25
N PHE A 62 2.85 -0.08 17.06
CA PHE A 62 2.88 1.28 16.54
C PHE A 62 4.09 1.51 15.64
N TYR A 63 5.28 1.05 16.04
CA TYR A 63 6.51 1.23 15.28
C TYR A 63 6.47 0.47 13.95
N TYR A 64 6.23 -0.84 13.97
CA TYR A 64 6.16 -1.62 12.73
C TYR A 64 4.90 -1.28 11.91
N GLY A 65 3.77 -1.03 12.57
CA GLY A 65 2.53 -0.62 11.90
C GLY A 65 2.65 0.71 11.17
N SER A 66 3.28 1.72 11.79
CA SER A 66 3.50 3.01 11.14
C SER A 66 4.44 2.90 9.93
N TYR A 67 5.50 2.07 10.00
CA TYR A 67 6.38 1.80 8.85
C TYR A 67 5.58 1.32 7.64
N ILE A 68 4.64 0.41 7.90
CA ILE A 68 3.78 -0.20 6.89
C ILE A 68 2.79 0.82 6.32
N VAL A 69 2.09 1.53 7.20
CA VAL A 69 1.07 2.51 6.82
C VAL A 69 1.69 3.64 6.01
N LEU A 70 2.83 4.18 6.44
CA LEU A 70 3.57 5.20 5.68
C LEU A 70 4.06 4.64 4.34
N GLY A 71 4.52 3.39 4.32
CA GLY A 71 4.88 2.67 3.10
C GLY A 71 3.75 2.65 2.08
N TYR A 72 2.58 2.22 2.52
CA TYR A 72 1.36 2.22 1.72
C TYR A 72 0.99 3.61 1.21
N PHE A 73 1.02 4.63 2.08
CA PHE A 73 0.73 6.01 1.66
C PHE A 73 1.72 6.54 0.63
N THR A 74 3.00 6.17 0.73
CA THR A 74 4.03 6.57 -0.25
C THR A 74 3.77 5.92 -1.59
N LEU A 75 3.50 4.61 -1.62
CA LEU A 75 3.09 3.88 -2.82
C LEU A 75 1.86 4.54 -3.47
N PHE A 76 0.81 4.78 -2.68
CA PHE A 76 -0.44 5.38 -3.14
C PHE A 76 -0.25 6.81 -3.67
N ALA A 77 0.54 7.64 -2.99
CA ALA A 77 0.80 9.01 -3.41
C ALA A 77 1.57 9.07 -4.73
N VAL A 78 2.60 8.24 -4.89
CA VAL A 78 3.35 8.15 -6.14
C VAL A 78 2.47 7.66 -7.27
N GLU A 79 1.67 6.62 -7.04
CA GLU A 79 0.73 6.12 -8.03
C GLU A 79 -0.27 7.21 -8.47
N HIS A 80 -0.87 7.92 -7.52
CA HIS A 80 -1.82 8.98 -7.82
C HIS A 80 -1.17 10.13 -8.61
N LEU A 81 0.06 10.52 -8.26
CA LEU A 81 0.83 11.53 -8.99
C LEU A 81 1.18 11.06 -10.41
N MET A 82 1.64 9.82 -10.56
CA MET A 82 2.00 9.24 -11.86
C MET A 82 0.77 9.14 -12.77
N ASP A 83 -0.38 8.72 -12.25
CA ASP A 83 -1.65 8.72 -12.97
C ASP A 83 -2.09 10.13 -13.36
N TYR A 84 -1.90 11.10 -12.47
CA TYR A 84 -2.18 12.50 -12.77
C TYR A 84 -1.33 13.01 -13.93
N PHE A 85 -0.02 12.73 -13.92
CA PHE A 85 0.88 13.10 -15.02
C PHE A 85 0.52 12.40 -16.33
N ARG A 86 0.20 11.09 -16.28
CA ARG A 86 -0.26 10.32 -17.46
C ARG A 86 -1.50 10.95 -18.09
N LYS A 87 -2.47 11.39 -17.28
CA LYS A 87 -3.69 12.05 -17.76
C LYS A 87 -3.44 13.46 -18.33
N ARG A 88 -2.49 14.20 -17.77
CA ARG A 88 -2.16 15.57 -18.21
C ARG A 88 -1.23 15.62 -19.42
N LEU A 89 -0.39 14.61 -19.59
CA LEU A 89 0.61 14.52 -20.66
C LEU A 89 0.43 13.22 -21.49
N PRO A 90 -0.75 13.01 -22.11
CA PRO A 90 -1.08 11.73 -22.73
C PRO A 90 -0.23 11.40 -23.96
N GLN A 91 0.40 12.39 -24.59
CA GLN A 91 1.26 12.19 -25.77
C GLN A 91 2.74 11.96 -25.43
N ASN A 92 3.11 12.05 -24.15
CA ASN A 92 4.51 11.90 -23.75
C ASN A 92 4.87 10.40 -23.63
N PRO A 93 5.88 9.91 -24.37
CA PRO A 93 6.27 8.50 -24.37
C PRO A 93 6.72 7.99 -22.99
N TYR A 94 7.23 8.86 -22.11
CA TYR A 94 7.66 8.45 -20.76
C TYR A 94 6.49 8.03 -19.85
N PHE A 95 5.27 8.50 -20.12
CA PHE A 95 4.08 8.17 -19.31
C PHE A 95 3.20 7.10 -19.97
N GLN A 96 3.76 6.29 -20.87
CA GLN A 96 3.06 5.20 -21.54
C GLN A 96 3.75 3.85 -21.32
N GLY A 97 2.97 2.77 -21.35
CA GLY A 97 3.44 1.39 -21.37
C GLY A 97 4.48 1.05 -20.31
N ILE A 98 5.50 0.28 -20.68
CA ILE A 98 6.51 -0.22 -19.74
C ILE A 98 7.38 0.89 -19.11
N THR A 99 7.59 1.99 -19.83
CA THR A 99 8.34 3.15 -19.34
C THR A 99 7.62 3.84 -18.18
N TYR A 100 6.29 3.95 -18.25
CA TYR A 100 5.46 4.46 -17.15
C TYR A 100 5.65 3.61 -15.88
N HIS A 101 5.59 2.29 -16.03
CA HIS A 101 5.72 1.36 -14.92
C HIS A 101 7.11 1.41 -14.29
N LEU A 102 8.17 1.45 -15.12
CA LEU A 102 9.56 1.56 -14.65
C LEU A 102 9.82 2.86 -13.90
N ILE A 103 9.31 3.99 -14.40
CA ILE A 103 9.46 5.28 -13.71
C ILE A 103 8.69 5.26 -12.39
N SER A 104 7.43 4.81 -12.40
CA SER A 104 6.61 4.71 -11.19
C SER A 104 7.27 3.83 -10.12
N TYR A 105 7.77 2.66 -10.52
CA TYR A 105 8.52 1.75 -9.65
C TYR A 105 9.78 2.41 -9.07
N SER A 106 10.56 3.09 -9.91
CA SER A 106 11.82 3.71 -9.51
C SER A 106 11.58 4.85 -8.51
N VAL A 107 10.65 5.76 -8.84
CA VAL A 107 10.27 6.88 -7.97
C VAL A 107 9.73 6.37 -6.65
N THR A 108 8.87 5.36 -6.68
CA THR A 108 8.31 4.75 -5.46
C THR A 108 9.40 4.18 -4.57
N THR A 109 10.33 3.41 -5.14
CA THR A 109 11.40 2.77 -4.37
C THR A 109 12.33 3.80 -3.74
N ILE A 110 12.71 4.84 -4.49
CA ILE A 110 13.56 5.93 -3.99
C ILE A 110 12.84 6.69 -2.87
N LEU A 111 11.59 7.09 -3.08
CA LEU A 111 10.83 7.83 -2.07
C LEU A 111 10.56 7.00 -0.83
N PHE A 112 10.21 5.73 -0.98
CA PHE A 112 10.06 4.81 0.15
C PHE A 112 11.35 4.75 0.99
N TYR A 113 12.51 4.63 0.32
CA TYR A 113 13.78 4.57 1.02
C TYR A 113 14.08 5.86 1.80
N PHE A 114 13.99 7.03 1.16
CA PHE A 114 14.39 8.30 1.78
C PHE A 114 13.37 8.83 2.78
N ILE A 115 12.07 8.72 2.49
CA ILE A 115 11.01 9.27 3.34
C ILE A 115 10.75 8.36 4.54
N ILE A 116 10.82 7.04 4.35
CA ILE A 116 10.44 6.07 5.38
C ILE A 116 11.68 5.35 5.88
N HIS A 117 12.33 4.56 5.04
CA HIS A 117 13.33 3.60 5.51
C HIS A 117 14.45 4.24 6.34
N VAL A 118 15.01 5.36 5.87
CA VAL A 118 16.08 6.10 6.58
C VAL A 118 15.64 6.59 7.97
N HIS A 119 14.34 6.81 8.19
CA HIS A 119 13.81 7.35 9.45
C HIS A 119 13.51 6.26 10.49
N TYR A 120 13.55 4.98 10.10
CA TYR A 120 13.25 3.84 10.97
C TYR A 120 14.53 3.10 11.39
N THR A 121 15.20 3.60 12.43
CA THR A 121 16.53 3.13 12.87
C THR A 121 16.61 1.64 13.27
N TYR A 122 15.50 1.03 13.64
CA TYR A 122 15.43 -0.37 14.06
C TYR A 122 14.99 -1.33 12.94
N ILE A 123 14.83 -0.83 11.72
CA ILE A 123 14.56 -1.62 10.51
C ILE A 123 15.69 -1.29 9.54
N ASP A 124 16.62 -2.20 9.35
CA ASP A 124 17.69 -2.04 8.36
C ASP A 124 17.49 -3.08 7.27
N ILE A 125 17.23 -2.63 6.05
CA ILE A 125 17.02 -3.48 4.88
C ILE A 125 17.84 -2.86 3.77
N LYS A 126 18.73 -3.66 3.17
CA LYS A 126 19.60 -3.17 2.10
C LYS A 126 18.74 -2.61 0.95
N PHE A 127 19.15 -1.48 0.38
CA PHE A 127 18.39 -0.79 -0.68
C PHE A 127 18.00 -1.71 -1.85
N TRP A 128 18.92 -2.56 -2.32
CA TRP A 128 18.63 -3.50 -3.41
C TRP A 128 17.56 -4.55 -3.03
N VAL A 129 17.44 -4.89 -1.74
CA VAL A 129 16.40 -5.80 -1.26
C VAL A 129 15.04 -5.09 -1.26
N ILE A 130 15.00 -3.81 -0.88
CA ILE A 130 13.80 -2.98 -1.02
C ILE A 130 13.38 -2.89 -2.48
N MET A 131 14.33 -2.69 -3.41
CA MET A 131 14.07 -2.74 -4.85
C MET A 131 13.38 -4.04 -5.27
N VAL A 132 13.86 -5.19 -4.80
CA VAL A 132 13.26 -6.50 -5.11
C VAL A 132 11.86 -6.62 -4.51
N ILE A 133 11.66 -6.22 -3.25
CA ILE A 133 10.35 -6.27 -2.58
C ILE A 133 9.34 -5.40 -3.31
N VAL A 134 9.67 -4.14 -3.58
CA VAL A 134 8.78 -3.20 -4.28
C VAL A 134 8.52 -3.69 -5.71
N GLY A 135 9.52 -4.25 -6.39
CA GLY A 135 9.37 -4.78 -7.74
C GLY A 135 8.41 -5.98 -7.79
N PHE A 136 8.54 -6.89 -6.82
CA PHE A 136 7.61 -8.00 -6.65
C PHE A 136 6.18 -7.52 -6.39
N LEU A 137 6.01 -6.55 -5.47
CA LEU A 137 4.69 -5.95 -5.20
C LEU A 137 4.08 -5.30 -6.46
N TYR A 138 4.90 -4.64 -7.26
CA TYR A 138 4.48 -4.02 -8.51
C TYR A 138 4.03 -5.06 -9.55
N ILE A 139 4.75 -6.17 -9.68
CA ILE A 139 4.35 -7.29 -10.55
C ILE A 139 3.04 -7.90 -10.06
N CYS A 140 2.91 -8.15 -8.76
CA CYS A 140 1.66 -8.66 -8.18
C CYS A 140 0.50 -7.72 -8.49
N LYS A 141 0.69 -6.40 -8.32
CA LYS A 141 -0.31 -5.41 -8.67
C LYS A 141 -0.75 -5.56 -10.12
N GLU A 142 0.18 -5.65 -11.07
CA GLU A 142 -0.17 -5.70 -12.49
C GLU A 142 -0.84 -7.00 -12.93
N ILE A 143 -0.57 -8.10 -12.21
CA ILE A 143 -1.26 -9.38 -12.43
C ILE A 143 -2.68 -9.35 -11.85
N PHE A 144 -2.86 -8.83 -10.63
CA PHE A 144 -4.15 -8.84 -9.93
C PHE A 144 -5.07 -7.67 -10.30
N TYR A 145 -4.49 -6.56 -10.76
CA TYR A 145 -5.17 -5.32 -11.16
C TYR A 145 -4.57 -4.79 -12.47
N PRO A 146 -4.73 -5.54 -13.58
CA PRO A 146 -4.26 -5.07 -14.88
C PRO A 146 -4.93 -3.75 -15.26
N ASP A 147 -4.14 -2.87 -15.87
CA ASP A 147 -4.46 -1.50 -16.29
C ASP A 147 -5.89 -1.37 -16.85
N SER A 148 -6.85 -1.08 -15.96
CA SER A 148 -8.23 -0.67 -16.24
C SER A 148 -8.92 -1.32 -17.46
N THR A 149 -8.92 -2.65 -17.59
CA THR A 149 -9.95 -3.26 -18.44
C THR A 149 -11.28 -2.92 -17.81
N ASN A 150 -12.07 -2.06 -18.46
CA ASN A 150 -13.36 -1.64 -17.94
C ASN A 150 -14.26 -2.89 -17.81
N LEU A 151 -14.36 -3.44 -16.59
CA LEU A 151 -15.15 -4.63 -16.30
C LEU A 151 -16.65 -4.37 -16.50
N ASN A 152 -17.05 -3.10 -16.64
CA ASN A 152 -18.40 -2.67 -16.96
C ASN A 152 -18.60 -2.49 -18.48
N ASN A 153 -18.02 -3.39 -19.28
CA ASN A 153 -18.32 -3.52 -20.71
C ASN A 153 -19.75 -4.07 -20.89
N ARG A 154 -20.75 -3.23 -20.68
CA ARG A 154 -22.09 -3.46 -21.23
C ARG A 154 -22.02 -3.23 -22.74
N LYS A 155 -21.94 -4.33 -23.49
CA LYS A 155 -22.58 -4.36 -24.82
C LYS A 155 -24.08 -4.56 -24.62
#